data_AF-A0A367IZJ6-F1
#
_entry.id   AF-A0A367IZJ6-F1
#
_cell.length_a   1.000
_cell.length_b   1.000
_cell.length_c   1.000
_cell.angle_alpha   90.00
_cell.angle_beta   90.00
_cell.angle_gamma   90.00
#
_symmetry.space_group_name_H-M   'P 1'
#
loop_
_entity.id
_entity.type
_entity.pdbx_description
1 polymer ?
#
loop_
_entity_poly.entity_id
_entity_poly.type
_entity_poly.pdbx_seq_one_letter_code
_entity_poly.pdbx_strand_id
1 'polypeptide(L)'
;AIDALNKAILVDKEACSFRNAAKHHQEIAEIYETDIIDLKGARENWQEAAKLYMADDSRPMINKCVLKVAHFDAQLEEYNAAIEHFEQVATDSIDNPLTKWSNKECYLKAGLCSLCTNDTIKTHELLAKYSAVDSSFETTREYQFLSGILECVENNDQELFTQKVHEFDLLTKLDNWKISILLKIKKTMDSNK
;
A
#
# COMPACT_ATOMS: atom_id res chain seq x y z
N ALA A 1 -20.94 15.40 11.18
CA ALA A 1 -20.68 13.97 11.44
C ALA A 1 -19.40 13.78 12.25
N ILE A 2 -18.25 14.24 11.75
CA ILE A 2 -16.93 14.12 12.40
C ILE A 2 -16.92 14.59 13.85
N ASP A 3 -17.49 15.77 14.16
CA ASP A 3 -17.54 16.27 15.55
C ASP A 3 -18.27 15.33 16.53
N ALA A 4 -19.32 14.64 16.06
CA ALA A 4 -20.06 13.69 16.87
C ALA A 4 -19.23 12.42 17.11
N LEU A 5 -18.54 11.93 16.07
CA LEU A 5 -17.64 10.78 16.16
C LEU A 5 -16.44 11.06 17.05
N ASN A 6 -15.86 12.26 16.98
CA ASN A 6 -14.77 12.67 17.89
C ASN A 6 -15.21 12.65 19.35
N LYS A 7 -16.43 13.11 19.66
CA LYS A 7 -16.99 13.02 21.01
C LYS A 7 -17.21 11.55 21.43
N ALA A 8 -17.71 10.71 20.52
CA ALA A 8 -17.89 9.28 20.78
C ALA A 8 -16.56 8.56 21.08
N ILE A 9 -15.49 8.89 20.34
CA ILE A 9 -14.14 8.35 20.58
C ILE A 9 -13.64 8.66 21.99
N LEU A 10 -13.88 9.88 22.49
CA LEU A 10 -13.47 10.25 23.86
C LEU A 10 -14.20 9.39 24.90
N VAL A 11 -15.51 9.23 24.75
CA VAL A 11 -16.34 8.40 25.64
C VAL A 11 -15.90 6.93 25.58
N ASP A 12 -15.66 6.38 24.39
CA ASP A 12 -15.20 5.00 24.23
C ASP A 12 -13.82 4.78 24.85
N LYS A 13 -12.90 5.74 24.72
CA LYS A 13 -11.57 5.67 25.34
C LYS A 13 -11.67 5.72 26.86
N GLU A 14 -12.53 6.58 27.43
CA GLU A 14 -12.81 6.63 28.87
C GLU A 14 -13.43 5.33 29.39
N ALA A 15 -14.26 4.67 28.58
CA ALA A 15 -14.86 3.37 28.87
C ALA A 15 -13.94 2.16 28.57
N CYS A 16 -12.68 2.39 28.17
CA CYS A 16 -11.75 1.36 27.71
C CYS A 16 -12.27 0.49 26.54
N SER A 17 -13.24 1.01 25.76
CA SER A 17 -13.81 0.35 24.60
C SER A 17 -13.00 0.66 23.33
N PHE A 18 -11.74 0.22 23.29
CA PHE A 18 -10.80 0.57 22.22
C PHE A 18 -11.27 0.11 20.83
N ARG A 19 -11.99 -1.02 20.75
CA ARG A 19 -12.56 -1.53 19.50
C ARG A 19 -13.61 -0.58 18.90
N ASN A 20 -14.44 0.04 19.73
CA ASN A 20 -15.45 0.99 19.26
C ASN A 20 -14.79 2.32 18.87
N ALA A 21 -13.85 2.81 19.68
CA ALA A 21 -13.05 3.98 19.34
C ALA A 21 -12.34 3.80 17.99
N ALA A 22 -11.78 2.61 17.73
CA ALA A 22 -11.12 2.29 16.46
C ALA A 22 -12.09 2.35 15.28
N LYS A 23 -13.31 1.80 15.42
CA LYS A 23 -14.35 1.89 14.37
C LYS A 23 -14.74 3.33 14.06
N HIS A 24 -14.95 4.15 15.08
CA HIS A 24 -15.25 5.58 14.88
C HIS A 24 -14.10 6.30 14.16
N HIS A 25 -12.84 5.97 14.45
CA HIS A 25 -11.71 6.48 13.67
C HIS A 25 -11.76 6.02 12.20
N GLN A 26 -12.11 4.75 11.92
CA GLN A 26 -12.29 4.26 10.54
C GLN A 26 -13.38 5.04 9.80
N GLU A 27 -14.54 5.27 10.44
CA GLU A 27 -15.64 6.05 9.86
C GLU A 27 -15.23 7.49 9.56
N ILE A 28 -14.52 8.15 10.49
CA ILE A 28 -13.97 9.50 10.25
C ILE A 28 -13.02 9.47 9.05
N ALA A 29 -12.16 8.46 8.96
CA ALA A 29 -11.19 8.34 7.88
C ALA A 29 -11.86 8.11 6.52
N GLU A 30 -12.94 7.32 6.46
CA GLU A 30 -13.74 7.11 5.25
C GLU A 30 -14.41 8.42 4.80
N ILE A 31 -14.96 9.22 5.74
CA ILE A 31 -15.50 10.56 5.42
C ILE A 31 -14.41 11.49 4.88
N TYR A 32 -13.21 11.45 5.47
CA TYR A 32 -12.09 12.24 4.97
C TYR A 32 -11.68 11.82 3.55
N GLU A 33 -11.71 10.53 3.24
CA GLU A 33 -11.37 10.00 1.92
C GLU A 33 -12.41 10.35 0.86
N THR A 34 -13.71 10.22 1.16
CA THR A 34 -14.78 10.34 0.15
C THR A 34 -15.39 11.74 0.04
N ASP A 35 -15.67 12.38 1.18
CA ASP A 35 -16.53 13.57 1.22
C ASP A 35 -15.69 14.85 1.29
N ILE A 36 -14.59 14.80 2.05
CA ILE A 36 -13.70 15.95 2.28
C ILE A 36 -12.49 15.94 1.33
N ILE A 37 -12.10 14.75 0.86
CA ILE A 37 -10.92 14.53 -0.01
C ILE A 37 -9.64 15.04 0.68
N ASP A 38 -9.49 14.74 1.98
CA ASP A 38 -8.28 14.99 2.76
C ASP A 38 -7.56 13.68 3.08
N LEU A 39 -6.56 13.38 2.25
CA LEU A 39 -5.76 12.15 2.38
C LEU A 39 -4.94 12.14 3.68
N LYS A 40 -4.51 13.30 4.19
CA LYS A 40 -3.71 13.37 5.43
C LYS A 40 -4.60 13.07 6.63
N GLY A 41 -5.76 13.72 6.71
CA GLY A 41 -6.75 13.46 7.76
C GLY A 41 -7.25 12.01 7.74
N ALA A 42 -7.46 11.43 6.55
CA ALA A 42 -7.80 10.02 6.41
C ALA A 42 -6.69 9.11 6.94
N ARG A 43 -5.43 9.33 6.51
CA ARG A 43 -4.27 8.55 6.95
C ARG A 43 -4.12 8.57 8.48
N GLU A 44 -4.15 9.75 9.09
CA GLU A 44 -3.97 9.92 10.54
C GLU A 44 -5.03 9.13 11.33
N ASN A 45 -6.29 9.17 10.90
CA ASN A 45 -7.35 8.41 11.54
C ASN A 45 -7.20 6.89 11.35
N TRP A 46 -6.75 6.43 10.18
CA TRP A 46 -6.43 5.01 10.00
C TRP A 46 -5.23 4.55 10.86
N GLN A 47 -4.23 5.41 11.08
CA GLN A 47 -3.11 5.13 11.98
C GLN A 47 -3.58 5.02 13.44
N GLU A 48 -4.43 5.94 13.90
CA GLU A 48 -5.02 5.86 15.25
C GLU A 48 -5.90 4.62 15.42
N ALA A 49 -6.71 4.27 14.41
CA ALA A 49 -7.47 3.03 14.42
C ALA A 49 -6.56 1.79 14.53
N ALA A 50 -5.45 1.73 13.79
CA ALA A 50 -4.48 0.64 13.88
C ALA A 50 -3.91 0.50 15.30
N LYS A 51 -3.49 1.62 15.92
CA LYS A 51 -2.95 1.64 17.29
C LYS A 51 -3.97 1.12 18.31
N LEU A 52 -5.24 1.48 18.16
CA LEU A 52 -6.30 1.02 19.05
C LEU A 52 -6.58 -0.49 18.88
N TYR A 53 -6.52 -1.01 17.65
CA TYR A 53 -6.64 -2.46 17.42
C TYR A 53 -5.44 -3.26 17.93
N MET A 54 -4.24 -2.65 18.05
CA MET A 54 -3.10 -3.31 18.71
C MET A 54 -3.37 -3.61 20.18
N ALA A 55 -4.10 -2.76 20.88
CA ALA A 55 -4.50 -3.01 22.27
C ALA A 55 -5.50 -4.18 22.41
N ASP A 56 -6.23 -4.49 21.34
CA ASP A 56 -7.22 -5.57 21.26
C ASP A 56 -6.65 -6.86 20.62
N ASP A 57 -5.34 -6.88 20.31
CA ASP A 57 -4.60 -7.96 19.63
C ASP A 57 -5.28 -8.50 18.36
N SER A 58 -5.99 -7.61 17.63
CA SER A 58 -6.78 -8.00 16.46
C SER A 58 -5.97 -7.87 15.17
N ARG A 59 -5.06 -8.82 14.91
CA ARG A 59 -4.16 -8.80 13.73
C ARG A 59 -4.85 -8.51 12.39
N PRO A 60 -6.00 -9.13 12.06
CA PRO A 60 -6.69 -8.84 10.80
C PRO A 60 -7.18 -7.38 10.69
N MET A 61 -7.65 -6.80 11.80
CA MET A 61 -8.10 -5.40 11.82
C MET A 61 -6.93 -4.43 11.75
N ILE A 62 -5.83 -4.73 12.43
CA ILE A 62 -4.58 -3.96 12.33
C ILE A 62 -4.11 -3.94 10.88
N ASN A 63 -4.00 -5.11 10.23
CA ASN A 63 -3.54 -5.20 8.85
C ASN A 63 -4.47 -4.46 7.87
N LYS A 64 -5.78 -4.51 8.09
CA LYS A 64 -6.75 -3.69 7.30
C LYS A 64 -6.42 -2.20 7.43
N CYS A 65 -6.20 -1.71 8.64
CA CYS A 65 -5.87 -0.30 8.86
C CYS A 65 -4.51 0.08 8.26
N VAL A 66 -3.47 -0.72 8.50
CA VAL A 66 -2.12 -0.48 8.00
C VAL A 66 -2.09 -0.47 6.46
N LEU A 67 -2.85 -1.35 5.79
CA LEU A 67 -3.00 -1.30 4.34
C LEU A 67 -3.58 0.04 3.87
N LYS A 68 -4.64 0.54 4.53
CA LYS A 68 -5.20 1.86 4.19
C LYS A 68 -4.18 2.97 4.38
N VAL A 69 -3.43 2.94 5.48
CA VAL A 69 -2.31 3.88 5.73
C VAL A 69 -1.29 3.83 4.60
N ALA A 70 -0.81 2.64 4.22
CA ALA A 70 0.15 2.44 3.15
C ALA A 70 -0.34 3.00 1.80
N HIS A 71 -1.62 2.80 1.50
CA HIS A 71 -2.27 3.36 0.32
C HIS A 71 -2.22 4.89 0.30
N PHE A 72 -2.54 5.54 1.42
CA PHE A 72 -2.49 7.00 1.53
C PHE A 72 -1.06 7.53 1.55
N ASP A 73 -0.12 6.85 2.19
CA ASP A 73 1.29 7.24 2.16
C ASP A 73 1.82 7.31 0.73
N ALA A 74 1.51 6.31 -0.10
CA ALA A 74 1.92 6.31 -1.50
C ALA A 74 1.26 7.45 -2.31
N GLN A 75 -0.01 7.78 -2.03
CA GLN A 75 -0.71 8.91 -2.68
C GLN A 75 -0.19 10.27 -2.21
N LEU A 76 0.32 10.35 -0.99
CA LEU A 76 0.99 11.52 -0.41
C LEU A 76 2.47 11.60 -0.81
N GLU A 77 2.94 10.69 -1.67
CA GLU A 77 4.33 10.57 -2.13
C GLU A 77 5.34 10.22 -1.00
N GLU A 78 4.85 9.75 0.14
CA GLU A 78 5.64 9.20 1.26
C GLU A 78 6.02 7.73 0.97
N TYR A 79 6.69 7.49 -0.16
CA TYR A 79 6.89 6.15 -0.70
C TYR A 79 7.65 5.21 0.24
N ASN A 80 8.62 5.72 1.00
CA ASN A 80 9.36 4.90 1.96
C ASN A 80 8.46 4.37 3.08
N ALA A 81 7.59 5.22 3.63
CA ALA A 81 6.62 4.80 4.64
C ALA A 81 5.60 3.82 4.05
N ALA A 82 5.14 4.04 2.82
CA ALA A 82 4.25 3.10 2.14
C ALA A 82 4.88 1.72 1.98
N ILE A 83 6.15 1.64 1.57
CA ILE A 83 6.91 0.39 1.44
C ILE A 83 6.93 -0.35 2.78
N GLU A 84 7.32 0.33 3.86
CA GLU A 84 7.40 -0.28 5.20
C GLU A 84 6.05 -0.85 5.65
N HIS A 85 4.96 -0.09 5.46
CA HIS A 85 3.62 -0.55 5.83
C HIS A 85 3.12 -1.72 4.98
N PHE A 86 3.41 -1.75 3.66
CA PHE A 86 3.07 -2.90 2.82
C PHE A 86 3.89 -4.14 3.18
N GLU A 87 5.19 -3.99 3.44
CA GLU A 87 6.06 -5.09 3.88
C GLU A 87 5.63 -5.64 5.24
N GLN A 88 5.24 -4.78 6.17
CA GLN A 88 4.71 -5.18 7.47
C GLN A 88 3.50 -6.09 7.28
N VAL A 89 2.49 -5.64 6.52
CA VAL A 89 1.27 -6.43 6.30
C VAL A 89 1.58 -7.75 5.59
N ALA A 90 2.46 -7.73 4.58
CA ALA A 90 2.88 -8.95 3.90
C ALA A 90 3.51 -9.95 4.87
N THR A 91 4.46 -9.49 5.69
CA THR A 91 5.16 -10.29 6.71
C THR A 91 4.19 -10.92 7.70
N ASP A 92 3.25 -10.11 8.18
CA ASP A 92 2.23 -10.49 9.16
C ASP A 92 1.25 -11.56 8.64
N SER A 93 1.19 -11.72 7.32
CA SER A 93 0.31 -12.62 6.61
C SER A 93 1.02 -13.86 6.03
N ILE A 94 2.34 -14.01 6.22
CA ILE A 94 3.13 -15.14 5.70
C ILE A 94 2.67 -16.48 6.28
N ASP A 95 2.45 -16.55 7.60
CA ASP A 95 2.10 -17.80 8.29
C ASP A 95 0.62 -18.19 8.16
N ASN A 96 -0.20 -17.35 7.53
CA ASN A 96 -1.61 -17.61 7.33
C ASN A 96 -1.91 -18.00 5.87
N PRO A 97 -2.20 -19.28 5.57
CA PRO A 97 -2.45 -19.76 4.22
C PRO A 97 -3.63 -19.06 3.52
N LEU A 98 -4.59 -18.54 4.30
CA LEU A 98 -5.77 -17.84 3.77
C LEU A 98 -5.42 -16.44 3.24
N THR A 99 -4.35 -15.82 3.74
CA THR A 99 -3.88 -14.49 3.33
C THR A 99 -2.66 -14.54 2.41
N LYS A 100 -2.16 -15.72 2.05
CA LYS A 100 -1.02 -15.85 1.13
C LYS A 100 -1.24 -15.12 -0.21
N TRP A 101 -2.50 -15.03 -0.67
CA TRP A 101 -2.88 -14.29 -1.88
C TRP A 101 -2.74 -12.76 -1.77
N SER A 102 -2.80 -12.18 -0.57
CA SER A 102 -2.60 -10.74 -0.38
C SER A 102 -1.12 -10.34 -0.37
N ASN A 103 -0.19 -11.27 -0.15
CA ASN A 103 1.23 -10.94 -0.01
C ASN A 103 1.85 -10.47 -1.32
N LYS A 104 1.56 -11.17 -2.44
CA LYS A 104 2.02 -10.76 -3.78
C LYS A 104 1.53 -9.38 -4.20
N GLU A 105 0.31 -9.02 -3.79
CA GLU A 105 -0.25 -7.68 -4.03
C GLU A 105 0.47 -6.63 -3.18
N CYS A 106 0.80 -6.93 -1.92
CA CYS A 106 1.60 -6.04 -1.07
C CYS A 106 3.02 -5.85 -1.64
N TYR A 107 3.68 -6.93 -2.07
CA TYR A 107 4.99 -6.87 -2.72
C TYR A 107 4.95 -6.07 -4.02
N LEU A 108 3.91 -6.26 -4.85
CA LEU A 108 3.65 -5.44 -6.04
C LEU A 108 3.62 -3.95 -5.69
N LYS A 109 2.79 -3.59 -4.70
CA LYS A 109 2.61 -2.19 -4.30
C LYS A 109 3.88 -1.59 -3.69
N ALA A 110 4.59 -2.32 -2.85
CA ALA A 110 5.87 -1.89 -2.30
C ALA A 110 6.93 -1.69 -3.40
N GLY A 111 7.05 -2.64 -4.35
CA GLY A 111 7.96 -2.52 -5.49
C GLY A 111 7.65 -1.31 -6.37
N LEU A 112 6.37 -1.06 -6.66
CA LEU A 112 5.95 0.13 -7.41
C LEU A 112 6.28 1.44 -6.66
N CYS A 113 6.11 1.47 -5.33
CA CYS A 113 6.51 2.63 -4.52
C CYS A 113 8.04 2.84 -4.55
N SER A 114 8.83 1.77 -4.51
CA SER A 114 10.29 1.84 -4.63
C SER A 114 10.73 2.40 -5.99
N LEU A 115 10.06 2.02 -7.07
CA LEU A 115 10.32 2.60 -8.39
C LEU A 115 10.03 4.11 -8.45
N CYS A 116 9.05 4.60 -7.69
CA CYS A 116 8.78 6.04 -7.58
C CYS A 116 9.91 6.81 -6.86
N THR A 117 10.74 6.16 -6.04
CA THR A 117 11.89 6.83 -5.41
C THR A 117 13.09 6.97 -6.34
N ASN A 118 13.00 6.46 -7.58
CA ASN A 118 14.06 6.46 -8.58
C ASN A 118 15.35 5.77 -8.09
N ASP A 119 15.22 4.81 -7.18
CA ASP A 119 16.30 3.99 -6.65
C ASP A 119 16.10 2.55 -7.16
N THR A 120 16.72 2.26 -8.31
CA THR A 120 16.62 0.95 -8.96
C THR A 120 17.36 -0.13 -8.16
N ILE A 121 18.44 0.24 -7.46
CA ILE A 121 19.20 -0.67 -6.60
C ILE A 121 18.29 -1.16 -5.46
N LYS A 122 17.61 -0.23 -4.77
CA LYS A 122 16.64 -0.58 -3.72
C LYS A 122 15.53 -1.49 -4.25
N THR A 123 15.08 -1.26 -5.48
CA THR A 123 14.03 -2.08 -6.09
C THR A 123 14.51 -3.51 -6.38
N HIS A 124 15.74 -3.68 -6.87
CA HIS A 124 16.38 -5.00 -7.02
C HIS A 124 16.51 -5.72 -5.68
N GLU A 125 16.98 -5.02 -4.64
CA GLU A 125 17.12 -5.56 -3.29
C GLU A 125 15.77 -6.05 -2.73
N LEU A 126 14.69 -5.27 -2.93
CA LEU A 126 13.35 -5.67 -2.52
C LEU A 126 12.86 -6.90 -3.27
N LEU A 127 13.04 -6.96 -4.60
CA LEU A 127 12.67 -8.15 -5.38
C LEU A 127 13.40 -9.39 -4.90
N ALA A 128 14.72 -9.30 -4.69
CA ALA A 128 15.53 -10.41 -4.17
C ALA A 128 15.09 -10.83 -2.75
N LYS A 129 14.81 -9.85 -1.87
CA LYS A 129 14.29 -10.09 -0.52
C LYS A 129 12.96 -10.86 -0.57
N TYR A 130 12.02 -10.43 -1.41
CA TYR A 130 10.70 -11.07 -1.52
C TYR A 130 10.80 -12.48 -2.11
N SER A 131 11.64 -12.70 -3.12
CA SER A 131 11.91 -14.04 -3.66
C SER A 131 12.53 -14.98 -2.63
N ALA A 132 13.42 -14.47 -1.77
CA ALA A 132 14.04 -15.27 -0.71
C ALA A 132 13.02 -15.68 0.38
N VAL A 133 12.04 -14.83 0.65
CA VAL A 133 10.96 -15.09 1.61
C VAL A 133 9.88 -16.02 1.03
N ASP A 134 9.48 -15.81 -0.22
CA ASP A 134 8.52 -16.65 -0.94
C ASP A 134 9.09 -17.07 -2.30
N SER A 135 9.61 -18.29 -2.37
CA SER A 135 10.21 -18.85 -3.59
C SER A 135 9.23 -18.98 -4.76
N SER A 136 7.92 -18.93 -4.50
CA SER A 136 6.92 -18.92 -5.57
C SER A 136 6.71 -17.55 -6.20
N PHE A 137 7.17 -16.47 -5.54
CA PHE A 137 6.93 -15.09 -5.98
C PHE A 137 7.46 -14.83 -7.39
N GLU A 138 8.63 -15.36 -7.76
CA GLU A 138 9.22 -15.17 -9.10
C GLU A 138 8.35 -15.72 -10.24
N THR A 139 7.52 -16.71 -9.94
CA THR A 139 6.59 -17.31 -10.91
C THR A 139 5.29 -16.53 -11.04
N THR A 140 5.06 -15.54 -10.17
CA THR A 140 3.84 -14.74 -10.15
C THR A 140 3.88 -13.65 -11.22
N ARG A 141 2.69 -13.23 -11.67
CA ARG A 141 2.55 -12.12 -12.61
C ARG A 141 3.04 -10.81 -12.01
N GLU A 142 2.82 -10.64 -10.71
CA GLU A 142 3.22 -9.48 -9.94
C GLU A 142 4.73 -9.26 -9.96
N TYR A 143 5.52 -10.33 -9.74
CA TYR A 143 6.98 -10.27 -9.89
C TYR A 143 7.41 -9.98 -11.33
N GLN A 144 6.88 -10.74 -12.29
CA GLN A 144 7.24 -10.58 -13.71
C GLN A 144 6.94 -9.16 -14.22
N PHE A 145 5.83 -8.58 -13.76
CA PHE A 145 5.48 -7.20 -14.06
C PHE A 145 6.44 -6.22 -13.41
N LEU A 146 6.71 -6.33 -12.10
CA LEU A 146 7.66 -5.44 -11.42
C LEU A 146 9.06 -5.49 -12.05
N SER A 147 9.56 -6.70 -12.28
CA SER A 147 10.88 -6.91 -12.91
C SER A 147 10.93 -6.29 -14.30
N GLY A 148 9.90 -6.47 -15.12
CA GLY A 148 9.83 -5.86 -16.45
C GLY A 148 9.72 -4.34 -16.40
N ILE A 149 8.97 -3.77 -15.46
CA ILE A 149 8.89 -2.31 -15.29
C ILE A 149 10.25 -1.74 -14.83
N LEU A 150 10.93 -2.41 -13.91
CA LEU A 150 12.27 -2.03 -13.45
C LEU A 150 13.27 -1.98 -14.62
N GLU A 151 13.28 -3.02 -15.47
CA GLU A 151 14.12 -3.05 -16.68
C GLU A 151 13.79 -1.88 -17.63
N CYS A 152 12.51 -1.55 -17.80
CA CYS A 152 12.11 -0.40 -18.61
C CYS A 152 12.63 0.92 -18.04
N VAL A 153 12.58 1.08 -16.71
CA VAL A 153 13.09 2.28 -16.02
C VAL A 153 14.60 2.40 -16.18
N GLU A 154 15.35 1.30 -16.02
CA GLU A 154 16.81 1.28 -16.16
C GLU A 154 17.28 1.59 -17.58
N ASN A 155 16.57 1.07 -18.59
CA ASN A 155 16.88 1.30 -20.00
C ASN A 155 16.23 2.57 -20.58
N ASN A 156 15.43 3.29 -19.78
CA ASN A 156 14.59 4.41 -20.21
C ASN A 156 13.68 4.07 -21.43
N ASP A 157 13.19 2.83 -21.50
CA ASP A 157 12.34 2.34 -22.59
C ASP A 157 10.85 2.55 -22.27
N GLN A 158 10.32 3.69 -22.72
CA GLN A 158 8.94 4.08 -22.45
C GLN A 158 7.91 3.32 -23.31
N GLU A 159 8.32 2.83 -24.47
CA GLU A 159 7.45 2.06 -25.36
C GLU A 159 7.20 0.68 -24.73
N LEU A 160 8.27 0.00 -24.32
CA LEU A 160 8.19 -1.26 -23.61
C LEU A 160 7.46 -1.12 -22.28
N PHE A 161 7.69 -0.03 -21.53
CA PHE A 161 6.94 0.26 -20.30
C PHE A 161 5.43 0.25 -20.57
N THR A 162 5.00 0.97 -21.60
CA THR A 162 3.58 1.10 -21.94
C THR A 162 3.00 -0.24 -22.39
N GLN A 163 3.77 -1.03 -23.15
CA GLN A 163 3.39 -2.39 -23.53
C GLN A 163 3.21 -3.30 -22.31
N LYS A 164 4.17 -3.31 -21.38
CA LYS A 164 4.11 -4.14 -20.15
C LYS A 164 2.92 -3.77 -19.27
N VAL A 165 2.63 -2.48 -19.11
CA VAL A 165 1.44 -2.00 -18.38
C VAL A 165 0.16 -2.51 -19.04
N HIS A 166 0.06 -2.45 -20.37
CA HIS A 166 -1.09 -2.93 -21.11
C HIS A 166 -1.26 -4.46 -21.01
N GLU A 167 -0.18 -5.23 -21.19
CA GLU A 167 -0.18 -6.69 -21.04
C GLU A 167 -0.65 -7.12 -19.64
N PHE A 168 -0.20 -6.41 -18.61
CA PHE A 168 -0.63 -6.67 -17.24
C PHE A 168 -2.12 -6.33 -17.02
N ASP A 169 -2.60 -5.17 -17.50
CA ASP A 169 -4.01 -4.75 -17.34
C ASP A 169 -5.01 -5.70 -18.02
N LEU A 170 -4.61 -6.35 -19.13
CA LEU A 170 -5.42 -7.36 -19.81
C LEU A 170 -5.66 -8.60 -18.93
N LEU A 171 -4.69 -8.97 -18.11
CA LEU A 171 -4.74 -10.19 -17.29
C LEU A 171 -5.19 -9.92 -15.85
N THR A 172 -4.83 -8.75 -15.33
CA THR A 172 -5.10 -8.28 -13.97
C THR A 172 -5.48 -6.81 -14.06
N LYS A 173 -6.77 -6.51 -13.92
CA LYS A 173 -7.28 -5.14 -14.04
C LYS A 173 -6.56 -4.20 -13.08
N LEU A 174 -5.98 -3.13 -13.63
CA LEU A 174 -5.36 -2.07 -12.85
C LEU A 174 -6.43 -1.22 -12.19
N ASP A 175 -6.31 -1.06 -10.87
CA ASP A 175 -7.10 -0.11 -10.10
C ASP A 175 -6.54 1.32 -10.25
N ASN A 176 -7.32 2.31 -9.81
CA ASN A 176 -6.93 3.72 -9.90
C ASN A 176 -5.63 4.03 -9.15
N TRP A 177 -5.34 3.32 -8.06
CA TRP A 177 -4.12 3.52 -7.28
C TRP A 177 -2.90 3.08 -8.10
N LYS A 178 -2.92 1.89 -8.69
CA LYS A 178 -1.84 1.37 -9.54
C LYS A 178 -1.62 2.26 -10.75
N ILE A 179 -2.70 2.71 -11.40
CA ILE A 179 -2.63 3.63 -12.55
C ILE A 179 -1.92 4.93 -12.13
N SER A 180 -2.30 5.54 -11.01
CA SER A 180 -1.69 6.78 -10.52
C SER A 180 -0.19 6.62 -10.27
N ILE A 181 0.22 5.52 -9.65
CA ILE A 181 1.62 5.22 -9.35
C ILE A 181 2.42 4.95 -10.64
N LEU A 182 1.90 4.14 -11.55
CA LEU A 182 2.54 3.87 -12.85
C LEU A 182 2.71 5.14 -13.70
N LEU A 183 1.73 6.05 -13.67
CA LEU A 183 1.85 7.36 -14.32
C LEU A 183 2.94 8.22 -13.69
N LYS A 184 3.14 8.15 -12.36
CA LYS A 184 4.25 8.83 -11.68
C LYS A 184 5.60 8.27 -12.13
N ILE A 185 5.76 6.95 -12.16
CA ILE A 185 6.99 6.28 -12.64
C ILE A 185 7.27 6.68 -14.10
N LYS A 186 6.26 6.67 -14.98
CA LYS A 186 6.45 7.08 -16.37
C LYS A 186 6.92 8.53 -16.50
N LYS A 187 6.38 9.45 -15.67
CA LYS A 187 6.80 10.86 -15.65
C LYS A 187 8.24 11.06 -15.18
N THR A 188 8.74 10.23 -14.26
CA THR A 188 10.15 10.32 -13.84
C THR A 188 11.08 9.86 -14.96
N MET A 189 10.70 8.85 -15.73
CA MET A 189 11.43 8.45 -16.96
C MET A 189 11.49 9.59 -18.00
N ASP A 190 10.41 10.36 -18.17
CA ASP A 190 10.39 11.54 -19.04
C ASP A 190 11.33 12.66 -18.58
N SER A 191 11.48 12.83 -17.26
CA SER A 191 12.28 13.91 -16.66
C SER A 191 13.79 13.63 -16.69
N ASN A 192 14.19 12.39 -16.93
CA ASN A 192 15.60 11.95 -17.01
C ASN A 192 16.18 12.03 -18.44
N LYS A 193 15.49 12.70 -19.38
CA LYS A 193 16.01 13.04 -20.72
C LYS A 193 16.77 14.36 -20.70
#